data_AF-A0A8J4YAR7-F1
#
_entry.id   AF-A0A8J4YAR7-F1
#
_cell.length_a   1.000
_cell.length_b   1.000
_cell.length_c   1.000
_cell.angle_alpha   90.00
_cell.angle_beta   90.00
_cell.angle_gamma   90.00
#
_symmetry.space_group_name_H-M   'P 1'
#
loop_
_entity.id
_entity.type
_entity.pdbx_description
1 polymer ?
#
loop_
_entity_poly.entity_id
_entity_poly.type
_entity_poly.pdbx_seq_one_letter_code
_entity_poly.pdbx_strand_id
1 'polypeptide(L)'
;MPELNTSWRACTVTRMRPSRPRRNIDNVLDKIISGNTDALKMSAELLTPVLPMLAEACKSVEYAFKKCPSGVMYAEVKYDGERVQLHKEGARFKYFSRSLKPVMPHKVDHFKEYIPKAFPGASNLILDAEVLMICTKTGNPLPFGTLGIHKVRERERERERERERERERERERERDEREREERERKRERGREDGERDGRERGERDGERGERERERERDGERDERERERERERERERERERYVNRKGEI
;
A
#
# COMPACT_ATOMS: atom_id res chain seq x y z
N MET A 1 -42.89 -26.15 -28.29
CA MET A 1 -42.74 -25.40 -27.02
C MET A 1 -42.32 -26.40 -25.97
N PRO A 2 -41.16 -26.27 -25.31
CA PRO A 2 -40.83 -27.19 -24.23
C PRO A 2 -41.49 -26.70 -22.93
N GLU A 3 -42.32 -27.56 -22.36
CA GLU A 3 -42.89 -27.41 -21.03
C GLU A 3 -41.76 -27.39 -20.00
N LEU A 4 -41.55 -26.24 -19.37
CA LEU A 4 -40.71 -26.15 -18.18
C LEU A 4 -41.49 -26.77 -17.02
N ASN A 5 -41.24 -28.06 -16.82
CA ASN A 5 -41.66 -28.82 -15.66
C ASN A 5 -40.86 -28.35 -14.43
N THR A 6 -41.19 -27.16 -13.93
CA THR A 6 -40.63 -26.62 -12.69
C THR A 6 -41.59 -26.90 -11.53
N SER A 7 -41.38 -28.04 -10.89
CA SER A 7 -41.87 -28.31 -9.54
C SER A 7 -41.18 -27.35 -8.55
N TRP A 8 -41.96 -26.44 -7.96
CA TRP A 8 -41.64 -25.71 -6.73
C TRP A 8 -42.97 -25.54 -5.96
N ARG A 9 -43.07 -25.46 -4.63
CA ARG A 9 -42.25 -24.71 -3.67
C ARG A 9 -42.46 -25.30 -2.26
N ALA A 10 -41.40 -25.47 -1.50
CA ALA A 10 -41.51 -25.55 -0.04
C ALA A 10 -41.95 -24.17 0.49
N CYS A 11 -43.16 -24.10 1.02
CA CYS A 11 -43.71 -22.93 1.69
C CYS A 11 -43.45 -23.07 3.20
N THR A 12 -42.55 -22.26 3.77
CA THR A 12 -42.28 -22.31 5.22
C THR A 12 -43.17 -21.29 5.90
N VAL A 13 -44.26 -21.76 6.51
CA VAL A 13 -45.09 -20.90 7.36
C VAL A 13 -44.36 -20.66 8.67
N THR A 14 -44.12 -19.39 8.96
CA THR A 14 -43.37 -18.99 10.14
C THR A 14 -44.21 -18.07 11.00
N ARG A 15 -44.56 -18.50 12.21
CA ARG A 15 -45.09 -17.57 13.22
C ARG A 15 -43.93 -16.79 13.83
N MET A 16 -44.00 -15.49 13.64
CA MET A 16 -42.96 -14.52 13.92
C MET A 16 -43.13 -13.95 15.34
N ARG A 17 -42.11 -14.06 16.21
CA ARG A 17 -42.09 -13.35 17.51
C ARG A 17 -41.47 -11.96 17.31
N PRO A 18 -42.10 -10.87 17.79
CA PRO A 18 -41.61 -9.53 17.56
C PRO A 18 -40.16 -9.37 18.03
N SER A 19 -39.37 -8.72 17.18
CA SER A 19 -37.97 -8.42 17.47
C SER A 19 -37.89 -7.50 18.70
N ARG A 20 -36.95 -7.80 19.59
CA ARG A 20 -36.72 -6.97 20.79
C ARG A 20 -35.40 -6.22 20.62
N PRO A 21 -35.32 -4.93 20.96
CA PRO A 21 -34.04 -4.24 21.00
C PRO A 21 -33.09 -5.00 21.93
N ARG A 22 -31.83 -5.14 21.52
CA ARG A 22 -30.83 -5.81 22.36
C ARG A 22 -30.68 -5.01 23.65
N ARG A 23 -30.73 -5.73 24.78
CA ARG A 23 -30.40 -5.17 26.09
C ARG A 23 -28.90 -4.89 26.10
N ASN A 24 -28.49 -3.69 25.72
CA ASN A 24 -27.12 -3.23 25.90
C ASN A 24 -26.96 -2.81 27.36
N ILE A 25 -26.11 -3.52 28.11
CA ILE A 25 -25.94 -3.27 29.53
C ILE A 25 -25.38 -1.88 29.77
N ASP A 26 -24.49 -1.41 28.89
CA ASP A 26 -23.87 -0.09 28.96
C ASP A 26 -24.92 1.01 28.81
N ASN A 27 -25.79 0.91 27.78
CA ASN A 27 -26.90 1.87 27.60
C ASN A 27 -27.89 1.85 28.77
N VAL A 28 -28.07 0.69 29.43
CA VAL A 28 -28.94 0.58 30.61
C VAL A 28 -28.27 1.24 31.81
N LEU A 29 -26.97 1.01 32.03
CA LEU A 29 -26.19 1.64 33.09
C LEU A 29 -26.18 3.17 32.93
N ASP A 30 -25.93 3.69 31.73
CA ASP A 30 -25.95 5.12 31.45
C ASP A 30 -27.32 5.76 31.73
N LYS A 31 -28.41 5.07 31.38
CA LYS A 31 -29.79 5.53 31.66
C LYS A 31 -30.12 5.51 33.16
N ILE A 32 -29.58 4.55 33.90
CA ILE A 32 -29.74 4.46 35.36
C ILE A 32 -28.92 5.56 36.05
N ILE A 33 -27.66 5.76 35.63
CA ILE A 33 -26.76 6.79 36.18
C ILE A 33 -27.32 8.19 35.92
N SER A 34 -27.96 8.42 34.77
CA SER A 34 -28.60 9.70 34.44
C SER A 34 -29.94 9.97 35.15
N GLY A 35 -30.37 9.09 36.07
CA GLY A 35 -31.49 9.34 36.98
C GLY A 35 -32.88 9.16 36.37
N ASN A 36 -33.00 8.59 35.17
CA ASN A 36 -34.28 8.43 34.48
C ASN A 36 -34.82 7.00 34.63
N THR A 37 -35.28 6.65 35.84
CA THR A 37 -35.74 5.29 36.19
C THR A 37 -37.11 4.91 35.63
N ASP A 38 -37.97 5.90 35.35
CA ASP A 38 -39.36 5.66 34.91
C ASP A 38 -39.52 5.39 33.41
N ALA A 39 -38.44 5.53 32.63
CA ALA A 39 -38.46 5.37 31.19
C ALA A 39 -37.46 4.31 30.67
N LEU A 40 -37.44 3.12 31.26
CA LEU A 40 -36.79 1.94 30.66
C LEU A 40 -37.58 1.38 29.44
N LYS A 41 -38.33 2.23 28.73
CA LYS A 41 -38.85 1.93 27.39
C LYS A 41 -37.70 2.00 26.40
N MET A 42 -36.97 0.90 26.27
CA MET A 42 -35.98 0.75 25.20
C MET A 42 -36.72 0.59 23.87
N SER A 43 -36.66 1.62 23.03
CA SER A 43 -37.03 1.53 21.62
C SER A 43 -35.86 0.97 20.80
N ALA A 44 -36.14 0.46 19.60
CA ALA A 44 -35.09 0.12 18.65
C ALA A 44 -34.33 1.40 18.26
N GLU A 45 -33.04 1.45 18.59
CA GLU A 45 -32.14 2.54 18.23
C GLU A 45 -31.35 2.15 16.97
N LEU A 46 -31.15 3.12 16.06
CA LEU A 46 -30.34 2.90 14.87
C LEU A 46 -28.91 2.50 15.28
N LEU A 47 -28.27 1.64 14.50
CA LEU A 47 -26.92 1.08 14.75
C LEU A 47 -26.75 0.23 16.01
N THR A 48 -27.79 0.08 16.83
CA THR A 48 -27.85 -0.90 17.92
C THR A 48 -28.53 -2.15 17.40
N PRO A 49 -27.87 -3.33 17.42
CA PRO A 49 -28.44 -4.54 16.88
C PRO A 49 -29.76 -4.91 17.57
N VAL A 50 -30.73 -5.36 16.79
CA VAL A 50 -32.04 -5.81 17.27
C VAL A 50 -32.06 -7.34 17.28
N LEU A 51 -32.58 -7.96 18.33
CA LEU A 51 -32.69 -9.42 18.39
C LEU A 51 -33.49 -9.94 17.19
N PRO A 52 -32.93 -10.87 16.40
CA PRO A 52 -33.58 -11.35 15.22
C PRO A 52 -34.85 -12.09 15.60
N MET A 53 -35.87 -11.90 14.77
CA MET A 53 -37.09 -12.66 14.86
C MET A 53 -36.80 -14.14 14.58
N LEU A 54 -37.30 -14.99 15.47
CA LEU A 54 -37.13 -16.44 15.39
C LEU A 54 -38.40 -17.11 14.83
N ALA A 55 -38.16 -18.23 14.16
CA ALA A 55 -39.16 -19.10 13.57
C ALA A 55 -39.51 -20.25 14.52
N GLU A 56 -40.80 -20.58 14.63
CA GLU A 56 -41.24 -21.86 15.19
C GLU A 56 -41.31 -22.91 14.08
N ALA A 57 -40.83 -24.13 14.35
CA ALA A 57 -40.92 -25.22 13.38
C ALA A 57 -42.39 -25.65 13.21
N CYS A 58 -42.87 -25.62 11.97
CA CYS A 58 -44.23 -26.03 11.64
C CYS A 58 -44.21 -27.43 11.03
N LYS A 59 -45.00 -28.36 11.58
CA LYS A 59 -45.02 -29.77 11.14
C LYS A 59 -45.97 -30.05 9.98
N SER A 60 -47.00 -29.21 9.79
CA SER A 60 -47.94 -29.33 8.67
C SER A 60 -48.57 -27.98 8.34
N VAL A 61 -49.11 -27.86 7.14
CA VAL A 61 -49.76 -26.64 6.66
C VAL A 61 -51.02 -26.33 7.49
N GLU A 62 -51.78 -27.35 7.88
CA GLU A 62 -52.98 -27.23 8.71
C GLU A 62 -52.65 -26.70 10.11
N TYR A 63 -51.54 -27.15 10.70
CA TYR A 63 -51.07 -26.63 11.99
C TYR A 63 -50.73 -25.14 11.89
N ALA A 64 -50.15 -24.73 10.76
CA ALA A 64 -49.84 -23.33 10.46
C ALA A 64 -51.10 -22.45 10.42
N PHE A 65 -52.13 -22.88 9.68
CA PHE A 65 -53.41 -22.17 9.63
C PHE A 65 -54.12 -22.15 10.99
N LYS A 66 -54.08 -23.25 11.76
CA LYS A 66 -54.63 -23.30 13.12
C LYS A 66 -53.96 -22.29 14.08
N LYS A 67 -52.68 -21.97 13.86
CA LYS A 67 -51.92 -21.00 14.68
C LYS A 67 -52.13 -19.55 14.27
N CYS A 68 -52.74 -19.29 13.11
CA CYS A 68 -53.07 -17.98 12.57
C CYS A 68 -54.59 -17.82 12.44
N PRO A 69 -55.31 -17.57 13.56
CA PRO A 69 -56.77 -17.51 13.58
C PRO A 69 -57.35 -16.33 12.77
N SER A 70 -56.53 -15.34 12.40
CA SER A 70 -56.91 -14.21 11.55
C SER A 70 -57.04 -14.56 10.07
N GLY A 71 -56.68 -15.78 9.66
CA GLY A 71 -56.81 -16.28 8.28
C GLY A 71 -55.82 -15.67 7.26
N VAL A 72 -55.25 -14.50 7.54
CA VAL A 72 -54.24 -13.85 6.69
C VAL A 72 -52.84 -14.33 7.05
N MET A 73 -52.13 -14.88 6.07
CA MET A 73 -50.78 -15.40 6.23
C MET A 73 -49.93 -15.05 5.01
N TYR A 74 -48.70 -14.60 5.24
CA TYR A 74 -47.73 -14.35 4.18
C TYR A 74 -46.73 -15.51 4.13
N ALA A 75 -46.34 -15.88 2.92
CA ALA A 75 -45.42 -16.96 2.65
C ALA A 75 -44.18 -16.43 1.93
N GLU A 76 -43.01 -16.70 2.48
CA GLU A 76 -41.72 -16.31 1.92
C GLU A 76 -40.86 -17.54 1.65
N VAL A 77 -39.99 -17.45 0.65
CA VAL A 77 -39.00 -18.50 0.38
C VAL A 77 -37.95 -18.45 1.48
N LYS A 78 -37.75 -19.58 2.17
CA LYS A 78 -36.66 -19.69 3.13
C LYS A 78 -35.35 -19.95 2.37
N TYR A 79 -34.53 -18.92 2.27
CA TYR A 79 -33.19 -19.05 1.69
C TYR A 79 -32.21 -19.74 2.65
N ASP A 80 -31.16 -20.35 2.08
CA ASP A 80 -30.06 -21.01 2.80
C ASP A 80 -28.78 -20.18 2.62
N GLY A 81 -28.66 -19.11 3.40
CA GLY A 81 -27.57 -18.15 3.29
C GLY A 81 -27.07 -17.69 4.66
N GLU A 82 -26.43 -16.52 4.66
CA GLU A 82 -26.03 -15.88 5.90
C GLU A 82 -26.98 -14.74 6.24
N ARG A 83 -27.71 -14.89 7.36
CA ARG A 83 -28.57 -13.83 7.88
C ARG A 83 -27.73 -12.65 8.34
N VAL A 84 -27.98 -11.50 7.74
CA VAL A 84 -27.31 -10.23 8.03
C VAL A 84 -28.35 -9.15 8.30
N GLN A 85 -28.24 -8.54 9.48
CA GLN A 85 -28.97 -7.35 9.85
C GLN A 85 -28.14 -6.11 9.50
N LEU A 86 -28.63 -5.33 8.56
CA LEU A 86 -27.97 -4.12 8.06
C LEU A 86 -28.59 -2.90 8.73
N HIS A 87 -27.75 -2.05 9.32
CA HIS A 87 -28.12 -0.73 9.81
C HIS A 87 -27.42 0.31 8.96
N LYS A 88 -28.19 1.21 8.36
CA LYS A 88 -27.68 2.34 7.57
C LYS A 88 -28.12 3.63 8.24
N GLU A 89 -27.18 4.55 8.36
CA GLU A 89 -27.38 5.92 8.85
C GLU A 89 -26.61 6.87 7.94
N GLY A 90 -27.30 7.49 6.98
CA GLY A 90 -26.67 8.26 5.91
C GLY A 90 -25.65 7.42 5.14
N ALA A 91 -24.36 7.72 5.30
CA ALA A 91 -23.23 6.99 4.70
C ALA A 91 -22.63 5.91 5.63
N ARG A 92 -23.08 5.82 6.88
CA ARG A 92 -22.57 4.87 7.87
C ARG A 92 -23.34 3.55 7.77
N PHE A 93 -22.61 2.44 7.61
CA PHE A 93 -23.17 1.09 7.54
C PHE A 93 -22.61 0.22 8.66
N LYS A 94 -23.49 -0.49 9.37
CA LYS A 94 -23.14 -1.58 10.28
C LYS A 94 -23.88 -2.85 9.88
N TYR A 95 -23.20 -3.97 10.00
CA TYR A 95 -23.72 -5.28 9.63
C TYR A 95 -23.59 -6.21 10.82
N PHE A 96 -24.69 -6.83 11.23
CA PHE A 96 -24.72 -7.77 12.35
C PHE A 96 -25.16 -9.16 11.88
N SER A 97 -24.45 -10.17 12.33
CA SER A 97 -24.83 -11.58 12.11
C SER A 97 -26.07 -11.94 12.93
N ARG A 98 -26.62 -13.14 12.71
CA ARG A 98 -27.66 -13.74 13.57
C ARG A 98 -27.35 -13.70 15.08
N SER A 99 -26.06 -13.80 15.44
CA SER A 99 -25.61 -13.73 16.84
C SER A 99 -25.33 -12.30 17.33
N LEU A 100 -25.75 -11.29 16.56
CA LEU A 100 -25.53 -9.86 16.83
C LEU A 100 -24.05 -9.44 16.89
N LYS A 101 -23.15 -10.28 16.36
CA LYS A 101 -21.72 -9.97 16.21
C LYS A 101 -21.50 -9.23 14.89
N PRO A 102 -20.56 -8.28 14.81
CA PRO A 102 -20.23 -7.60 13.58
C PRO A 102 -19.82 -8.61 12.49
N VAL A 103 -20.33 -8.43 11.27
CA VAL A 103 -19.98 -9.26 10.11
C VAL A 103 -18.63 -8.81 9.55
N MET A 104 -17.86 -9.75 9.02
CA MET A 104 -16.56 -9.45 8.43
C MET A 104 -16.69 -8.54 7.19
N PRO A 105 -15.88 -7.47 7.05
CA PRO A 105 -16.02 -6.49 5.98
C PRO A 105 -16.05 -7.08 4.55
N HIS A 106 -15.15 -8.01 4.23
CA HIS A 106 -15.07 -8.65 2.91
C HIS A 106 -16.37 -9.31 2.43
N LYS A 107 -17.27 -9.71 3.34
CA LYS A 107 -18.56 -10.31 2.97
C LYS A 107 -19.62 -9.28 2.58
N VAL A 108 -19.50 -8.05 3.07
CA VAL A 108 -20.60 -7.07 3.10
C VAL A 108 -20.22 -5.71 2.52
N ASP A 109 -18.94 -5.45 2.27
CA ASP A 109 -18.47 -4.14 1.81
C ASP A 109 -19.05 -3.77 0.45
N HIS A 110 -19.26 -4.74 -0.44
CA HIS A 110 -19.89 -4.53 -1.74
C HIS A 110 -21.31 -3.97 -1.62
N PHE A 111 -22.04 -4.26 -0.53
CA PHE A 111 -23.41 -3.76 -0.36
C PHE A 111 -23.49 -2.25 -0.17
N LYS A 112 -22.41 -1.58 0.25
CA LYS A 112 -22.39 -0.12 0.42
C LYS A 112 -22.69 0.61 -0.89
N GLU A 113 -22.35 0.02 -2.03
CA GLU A 113 -22.61 0.60 -3.35
C GLU A 113 -24.05 0.36 -3.83
N TYR A 114 -24.63 -0.80 -3.53
CA TYR A 114 -25.92 -1.22 -4.07
C TYR A 114 -27.10 -0.80 -3.19
N ILE A 115 -26.94 -0.74 -1.87
CA ILE A 115 -28.04 -0.40 -0.95
C ILE A 115 -28.58 1.03 -1.18
N PRO A 116 -27.75 2.08 -1.37
CA PRO A 116 -28.25 3.40 -1.73
C PRO A 116 -28.99 3.44 -3.07
N LYS A 117 -28.56 2.63 -4.04
CA LYS A 117 -29.22 2.50 -5.36
C LYS A 117 -30.58 1.82 -5.25
N ALA A 118 -30.70 0.80 -4.40
CA ALA A 118 -31.94 0.08 -4.15
C ALA A 118 -32.96 0.90 -3.33
N PHE A 119 -32.48 1.78 -2.45
CA PHE A 119 -33.31 2.61 -1.56
C PHE A 119 -32.95 4.11 -1.66
N PRO A 120 -33.27 4.77 -2.79
CA PRO A 120 -32.80 6.13 -3.07
C PRO A 120 -33.35 7.22 -2.12
N GLY A 121 -34.43 6.96 -1.39
CA GLY A 121 -35.03 7.91 -0.43
C GLY A 121 -34.77 7.60 1.04
N ALA A 122 -34.08 6.49 1.36
CA ALA A 122 -33.97 6.01 2.74
C ALA A 122 -32.57 6.33 3.31
N SER A 123 -32.49 7.45 4.02
CA SER A 123 -31.26 7.87 4.71
C SER A 123 -30.92 6.94 5.88
N ASN A 124 -31.93 6.55 6.67
CA ASN A 124 -31.79 5.74 7.87
C ASN A 124 -32.70 4.51 7.76
N LEU A 125 -32.15 3.31 7.91
CA LEU A 125 -32.92 2.06 7.76
C LEU A 125 -32.26 0.90 8.51
N ILE A 126 -33.08 -0.06 8.92
CA ILE A 126 -32.66 -1.37 9.43
C ILE A 126 -33.28 -2.43 8.51
N LEU A 127 -32.45 -3.29 7.94
CA LEU A 127 -32.88 -4.40 7.09
C LEU A 127 -32.49 -5.72 7.73
N ASP A 128 -33.38 -6.71 7.63
CA ASP A 128 -33.09 -8.10 7.93
C ASP A 128 -33.05 -8.83 6.59
N ALA A 129 -31.89 -9.35 6.21
CA ALA A 129 -31.66 -9.91 4.89
C ALA A 129 -30.90 -11.23 4.97
N GLU A 130 -31.06 -12.05 3.94
CA GLU A 130 -30.26 -13.26 3.73
C GLU A 130 -29.25 -13.02 2.62
N VAL A 131 -27.96 -13.14 2.94
CA VAL A 131 -26.88 -13.04 1.96
C VAL A 131 -26.67 -14.40 1.31
N LEU A 132 -26.78 -14.42 -0.02
CA LEU A 132 -26.62 -15.63 -0.84
C LEU A 132 -25.44 -15.49 -1.79
N MET A 133 -24.79 -16.61 -2.03
CA MET A 133 -23.79 -16.74 -3.08
C MET A 133 -24.49 -17.18 -4.36
N ILE A 134 -24.26 -16.48 -5.47
CA ILE A 134 -24.83 -16.82 -6.78
C ILE A 134 -23.70 -17.22 -7.72
N CYS A 135 -23.89 -18.32 -8.45
CA CYS A 135 -22.96 -18.71 -9.51
C CYS A 135 -23.11 -17.76 -10.70
N THR A 136 -22.05 -17.05 -11.08
CA THR A 136 -22.09 -16.06 -12.18
C THR A 136 -22.31 -16.69 -13.56
N LYS A 137 -22.04 -17.98 -13.74
CA LYS A 137 -22.23 -18.71 -15.00
C LYS A 137 -23.64 -19.25 -15.16
N THR A 138 -24.25 -19.75 -14.07
CA THR A 138 -25.54 -20.45 -14.12
C THR A 138 -26.68 -19.65 -13.52
N GLY A 139 -26.40 -18.58 -12.76
CA GLY A 139 -27.40 -17.77 -12.07
C GLY A 139 -28.01 -18.44 -10.83
N ASN A 140 -27.60 -19.68 -10.51
CA ASN A 140 -28.19 -20.43 -9.41
C ASN A 140 -27.56 -20.08 -8.05
N PRO A 141 -28.35 -20.11 -6.96
CA PRO A 141 -27.81 -19.99 -5.61
C PRO A 141 -26.91 -21.18 -5.27
N LEU A 142 -25.76 -20.87 -4.67
CA LEU A 142 -24.81 -21.84 -4.16
C LEU A 142 -25.14 -22.19 -2.70
N PRO A 143 -24.86 -23.43 -2.26
CA PRO A 143 -25.09 -23.84 -0.88
C PRO A 143 -24.33 -22.98 0.13
N PHE A 144 -24.88 -22.82 1.33
CA PHE A 144 -24.27 -22.01 2.39
C PHE A 144 -22.80 -22.36 2.68
N GLY A 145 -22.43 -23.65 2.62
CA GLY A 145 -21.05 -24.11 2.84
C GLY A 145 -20.00 -23.48 1.92
N THR A 146 -20.39 -22.97 0.75
CA THR A 146 -19.48 -22.30 -0.19
C THR A 146 -18.97 -20.95 0.33
N LEU A 147 -19.69 -20.29 1.25
CA LEU A 147 -19.24 -19.05 1.91
C LEU A 147 -17.93 -19.25 2.69
N GLY A 148 -17.69 -20.45 3.23
CA GLY A 148 -16.44 -20.78 3.93
C GLY A 148 -15.23 -20.91 2.99
N ILE A 149 -15.45 -21.37 1.75
CA ILE A 149 -14.40 -21.62 0.76
C ILE A 149 -13.86 -20.31 0.18
N HIS A 150 -14.72 -19.29 0.00
CA HIS A 150 -14.28 -17.95 -0.40
C HIS A 150 -13.32 -17.32 0.62
N LYS A 151 -13.52 -17.57 1.91
CA LYS A 151 -12.62 -17.09 2.99
C LYS A 151 -11.20 -17.64 2.90
N VAL A 152 -11.02 -18.83 2.31
CA VAL A 152 -9.71 -19.45 2.09
C VAL A 152 -9.07 -18.84 0.85
N ARG A 153 -9.81 -18.79 -0.27
CA ARG A 153 -9.34 -18.23 -1.53
C ARG A 153 -8.97 -16.76 -1.46
N GLU A 154 -9.72 -15.95 -0.72
CA GLU A 154 -9.42 -14.53 -0.53
C GLU A 154 -8.15 -14.33 0.28
N ARG A 155 -7.96 -15.12 1.35
CA ARG A 155 -6.71 -15.11 2.12
C ARG A 155 -5.50 -15.63 1.35
N GLU A 156 -5.69 -16.60 0.46
CA GLU A 156 -4.63 -17.05 -0.45
C GLU A 156 -4.24 -15.95 -1.44
N ARG A 157 -5.22 -15.25 -2.02
CA ARG A 157 -4.96 -14.11 -2.92
C ARG A 157 -4.27 -12.95 -2.23
N GLU A 158 -4.66 -12.65 -1.00
CA GLU A 158 -4.00 -11.60 -0.21
C GLU A 158 -2.55 -11.96 0.11
N ARG A 159 -2.29 -13.21 0.51
CA ARG A 159 -0.92 -13.73 0.71
C ARG A 159 -0.10 -13.71 -0.57
N GLU A 160 -0.71 -14.03 -1.71
CA GLU A 160 -0.02 -14.01 -3.01
C GLU A 160 0.37 -12.57 -3.40
N ARG A 161 -0.52 -11.60 -3.21
CA ARG A 161 -0.23 -10.16 -3.43
C ARG A 161 0.85 -9.65 -2.48
N GLU A 162 0.87 -10.10 -1.23
CA GLU A 162 1.91 -9.73 -0.27
C GLU A 162 3.28 -10.27 -0.68
N ARG A 163 3.34 -11.53 -1.12
CA ARG A 163 4.56 -12.14 -1.68
C ARG A 163 5.05 -11.43 -2.93
N GLU A 164 4.14 -11.00 -3.79
CA GLU A 164 4.48 -10.25 -5.01
C GLU A 164 5.10 -8.88 -4.67
N ARG A 165 4.51 -8.16 -3.70
CA ARG A 165 5.07 -6.89 -3.19
C ARG A 165 6.43 -7.05 -2.55
N GLU A 166 6.64 -8.16 -1.82
CA GLU A 166 7.94 -8.46 -1.21
C GLU A 166 9.01 -8.71 -2.27
N ARG A 167 8.69 -9.50 -3.31
CA ARG A 167 9.58 -9.73 -4.47
C ARG A 167 9.90 -8.44 -5.23
N GLU A 168 8.91 -7.55 -5.38
CA GLU A 168 9.13 -6.26 -6.04
C GLU A 168 10.10 -5.38 -5.24
N ARG A 169 9.95 -5.33 -3.92
CA ARG A 169 10.88 -4.62 -3.02
C ARG A 169 12.29 -5.22 -3.04
N GLU A 170 12.41 -6.54 -3.12
CA GLU A 170 13.70 -7.22 -3.21
C GLU A 170 14.40 -6.87 -4.54
N ARG A 171 13.67 -6.88 -5.66
CA ARG A 171 14.19 -6.45 -6.97
C ARG A 171 14.62 -4.99 -6.97
N GLU A 172 13.86 -4.11 -6.30
CA GLU A 172 14.21 -2.70 -6.15
C GLU A 172 15.50 -2.53 -5.35
N ARG A 173 15.66 -3.27 -4.25
CA ARG A 173 16.91 -3.30 -3.46
C ARG A 173 18.10 -3.80 -4.27
N GLU A 174 17.95 -4.89 -5.00
CA GLU A 174 19.01 -5.40 -5.88
C GLU A 174 19.39 -4.37 -6.96
N ARG A 175 18.41 -3.64 -7.50
CA ARG A 175 18.65 -2.59 -8.48
C ARG A 175 19.43 -1.43 -7.87
N ASP A 176 19.01 -0.97 -6.70
CA ASP A 176 19.70 0.09 -5.95
C ASP A 176 21.13 -0.32 -5.56
N GLU A 177 21.33 -1.58 -5.19
CA GLU A 177 22.65 -2.14 -4.86
C GLU A 177 23.56 -2.18 -6.10
N ARG A 178 23.06 -2.68 -7.24
CA ARG A 178 23.79 -2.65 -8.52
C ARG A 178 24.12 -1.22 -8.95
N GLU A 179 23.19 -0.27 -8.78
CA GLU A 179 23.44 1.14 -9.08
C GLU A 179 24.51 1.73 -8.15
N ARG A 180 24.53 1.35 -6.86
CA ARG A 180 25.58 1.78 -5.92
C ARG A 180 26.94 1.20 -6.31
N GLU A 181 27.02 -0.10 -6.60
CA GLU A 181 28.25 -0.74 -7.05
C GLU A 181 28.77 -0.09 -8.34
N GLU A 182 27.89 0.20 -9.31
CA GLU A 182 28.31 0.86 -10.55
C GLU A 182 28.84 2.28 -10.29
N ARG A 183 28.21 3.04 -9.37
CA ARG A 183 28.68 4.35 -8.95
C ARG A 183 30.04 4.27 -8.25
N GLU A 184 30.26 3.26 -7.41
CA GLU A 184 31.55 3.03 -6.75
C GLU A 184 32.64 2.67 -7.76
N ARG A 185 32.37 1.74 -8.69
CA ARG A 185 33.31 1.39 -9.78
C ARG A 185 33.66 2.60 -10.65
N LYS A 186 32.70 3.48 -10.95
CA LYS A 186 32.96 4.74 -11.67
C LYS A 186 33.84 5.70 -10.86
N ARG A 187 33.65 5.77 -9.54
CA ARG A 187 34.48 6.60 -8.65
C ARG A 187 35.91 6.05 -8.55
N GLU A 188 36.09 4.74 -8.46
CA GLU A 188 37.40 4.11 -8.44
C GLU A 188 38.16 4.35 -9.74
N ARG A 189 37.53 4.09 -10.90
CA ARG A 189 38.13 4.40 -12.21
C ARG A 189 38.53 5.87 -12.32
N GLY A 190 37.67 6.79 -11.89
CA GLY A 190 37.99 8.22 -11.89
C GLY A 190 39.16 8.60 -10.98
N ARG A 191 39.39 7.86 -9.89
CA ARG A 191 40.58 8.05 -9.03
C ARG A 191 41.83 7.52 -9.71
N GLU A 192 41.78 6.33 -10.29
CA GLU A 192 42.90 5.73 -11.02
C GLU A 192 43.32 6.60 -12.23
N ASP A 193 42.36 7.09 -13.00
CA ASP A 193 42.59 8.00 -14.12
C ASP A 193 43.22 9.31 -13.64
N GLY A 194 42.71 9.89 -12.54
CA GLY A 194 43.25 11.11 -11.95
C GLY A 194 44.68 10.95 -11.39
N GLU A 195 44.99 9.80 -10.77
CA GLU A 195 46.34 9.48 -10.32
C GLU A 195 47.30 9.32 -11.49
N ARG A 196 46.84 8.70 -12.59
CA ARG A 196 47.64 8.52 -13.81
C ARG A 196 47.97 9.85 -14.47
N ASP A 197 46.97 10.71 -14.65
CA ASP A 197 47.15 12.07 -15.16
C ASP A 197 48.08 12.90 -14.26
N GLY A 198 47.97 12.73 -12.93
CA GLY A 198 48.85 13.38 -11.97
C GLY A 198 50.31 12.97 -12.11
N ARG A 199 50.59 11.67 -12.31
CA ARG A 199 51.96 11.17 -12.56
C ARG A 199 52.52 11.69 -13.88
N GLU A 200 51.74 11.64 -14.96
CA GLU A 200 52.19 12.14 -16.27
C GLU A 200 52.47 13.64 -16.25
N ARG A 201 51.67 14.44 -15.51
CA ARG A 201 51.96 15.86 -15.33
C ARG A 201 53.23 16.08 -14.51
N GLY A 202 53.40 15.34 -13.42
CA GLY A 202 54.60 15.42 -12.59
C GLY A 202 55.89 15.08 -13.37
N GLU A 203 55.85 14.09 -14.25
CA GLU A 203 56.96 13.75 -15.14
C GLU A 203 57.27 14.87 -16.13
N ARG A 204 56.25 15.44 -16.79
CA ARG A 204 56.43 16.57 -17.72
C ARG A 204 56.96 17.83 -17.04
N ASP A 205 56.45 18.14 -15.85
CA ASP A 205 56.91 19.29 -15.07
C ASP A 205 58.34 19.08 -14.56
N GLY A 206 58.68 17.85 -14.18
CA GLY A 206 60.05 17.45 -13.84
C GLY A 206 61.03 17.64 -14.99
N GLU A 207 60.71 17.11 -16.18
CA GLU A 207 61.52 17.30 -17.38
C GLU A 207 61.66 18.79 -17.76
N ARG A 208 60.59 19.56 -17.62
CA ARG A 208 60.61 21.00 -17.91
C ARG A 208 61.54 21.74 -16.94
N GLY A 209 61.47 21.41 -15.66
CA GLY A 209 62.35 21.95 -14.63
C GLY A 209 63.83 21.59 -14.83
N GLU A 210 64.13 20.37 -15.30
CA GLU A 210 65.51 20.00 -15.65
C GLU A 210 66.05 20.80 -16.83
N ARG A 211 65.24 20.99 -17.89
CA ARG A 211 65.62 21.80 -19.06
C ARG A 211 65.84 23.27 -18.70
N GLU A 212 65.07 23.83 -17.77
CA GLU A 212 65.27 25.20 -17.29
C GLU A 212 66.60 25.34 -16.52
N ARG A 213 66.91 24.39 -15.63
CA ARG A 213 68.20 24.37 -14.90
C ARG A 213 69.40 24.15 -15.79
N GLU A 214 69.24 23.41 -16.89
CA GLU A 214 70.30 23.23 -17.89
C GLU A 214 70.56 24.53 -18.65
N ARG A 215 69.51 25.24 -19.07
CA ARG A 215 69.61 26.57 -19.70
C ARG A 215 70.26 27.62 -18.79
N GLU A 216 69.95 27.61 -17.49
CA GLU A 216 70.60 28.50 -16.53
C GLU A 216 72.10 28.21 -16.43
N ARG A 217 72.48 26.92 -16.35
CA ARG A 217 73.89 26.52 -16.33
C ARG A 217 74.64 26.90 -17.60
N ASP A 218 74.02 26.73 -18.76
CA ASP A 218 74.59 27.13 -20.05
C ASP A 218 74.72 28.66 -20.13
N GLY A 219 73.71 29.39 -19.67
CA GLY A 219 73.75 30.85 -19.58
C GLY A 219 74.88 31.37 -18.69
N GLU A 220 75.07 30.77 -17.50
CA GLU A 220 76.22 31.09 -16.63
C GLU A 220 77.55 30.76 -17.29
N ARG A 221 77.62 29.69 -18.09
CA ARG A 221 78.83 29.25 -18.79
C ARG A 221 79.22 30.25 -19.88
N ASP A 222 78.24 30.68 -20.67
CA ASP A 222 78.39 31.71 -21.69
C ASP A 222 78.80 33.05 -21.08
N GLU A 223 78.22 33.43 -19.94
CA GLU A 223 78.55 34.69 -19.27
C GLU A 223 79.98 34.69 -18.74
N ARG A 224 80.43 33.58 -18.13
CA ARG A 224 81.83 33.39 -17.74
C ARG A 224 82.78 33.43 -18.93
N GLU A 225 82.37 32.90 -20.08
CA GLU A 225 83.20 32.93 -21.29
C GLU A 225 83.32 34.34 -21.87
N ARG A 226 82.21 35.10 -21.91
CA ARG A 226 82.22 36.53 -22.28
C ARG A 226 83.06 37.37 -21.33
N GLU A 227 83.03 37.07 -20.03
CA GLU A 227 83.85 37.77 -19.04
C GLU A 227 85.35 37.51 -19.25
N ARG A 228 85.73 36.25 -19.51
CA ARG A 228 87.12 35.89 -19.88
C ARG A 228 87.56 36.59 -21.16
N GLU A 229 86.67 36.74 -22.14
CA GLU A 229 86.98 37.41 -23.39
C GLU A 229 87.20 38.93 -23.18
N ARG A 230 86.34 39.57 -22.38
CA ARG A 230 86.54 40.97 -21.95
C ARG A 230 87.83 41.16 -21.18
N GLU A 231 88.21 40.20 -20.34
CA GLU A 231 89.45 40.25 -19.57
C GLU A 231 90.68 40.14 -20.49
N ARG A 232 90.65 39.21 -21.46
CA ARG A 232 91.68 39.11 -22.52
C ARG A 232 91.77 40.39 -23.34
N GLU A 233 90.65 41.05 -23.62
CA GLU A 233 90.63 42.31 -24.37
C GLU A 233 91.24 43.46 -23.56
N ARG A 234 90.91 43.56 -22.26
CA ARG A 234 91.57 44.51 -21.34
C ARG A 234 93.06 44.25 -21.22
N GLU A 235 93.49 43.00 -21.23
CA GLU A 235 94.91 42.62 -21.19
C GLU A 235 95.63 43.05 -22.49
N ARG A 236 95.02 42.79 -23.65
CA ARG A 236 95.51 43.30 -24.95
C ARG A 236 95.58 44.83 -25.01
N GLU A 237 94.63 45.55 -24.40
CA GLU A 237 94.69 47.01 -24.31
C GLU A 237 95.81 47.49 -23.39
N ARG A 238 96.03 46.83 -22.24
CA ARG A 238 97.17 47.12 -21.35
C ARG A 238 98.50 46.92 -22.08
N GLU A 239 98.67 45.83 -22.81
CA GLU A 239 99.86 45.60 -23.64
C GLU A 239 100.05 46.68 -24.70
N ARG A 240 98.97 47.11 -25.39
CA ARG A 240 99.04 48.24 -26.34
C ARG A 240 99.41 49.56 -25.68
N TYR A 241 98.99 49.81 -24.44
CA TYR A 241 99.34 51.01 -23.69
C TYR A 241 100.81 50.99 -23.25
N VAL A 242 101.32 49.83 -22.82
CA VAL A 242 102.74 49.63 -22.46
C VAL A 242 103.64 49.81 -23.68
N ASN A 243 103.28 49.24 -24.84
CA ASN A 243 104.04 49.44 -26.09
C ASN A 243 104.05 50.89 -26.58
N ARG A 244 103.06 51.72 -26.20
CA ARG A 244 102.99 53.14 -26.57
C ARG A 244 103.78 54.07 -25.64
N LYS A 245 104.23 53.58 -24.48
CA LYS A 245 105.09 54.30 -23.51
C LYS A 245 106.56 53.89 -23.54
N GLY A 246 106.92 52.92 -24.40
CA GLY A 246 108.30 52.44 -24.58
C GLY A 246 109.13 53.23 -25.61
N GLU A 247 108.55 54.21 -26.30
CA GLU A 247 109.27 55.16 -27.15
C GLU A 247 109.21 56.55 -26.49
N ILE A 248 110.20 56.84 -25.62
CA ILE A 248 110.85 58.13 -25.31
C ILE A 248 112.05 57.81 -24.40
#